data_AF-A0A2E0RVD9-F1
#
_entry.id   AF-A0A2E0RVD9-F1
#
_cell.length_a   1.000
_cell.length_b   1.000
_cell.length_c   1.000
_cell.angle_alpha   90.00
_cell.angle_beta   90.00
_cell.angle_gamma   90.00
#
_symmetry.space_group_name_H-M   'P 1'
#
loop_
_entity.id
_entity.type
_entity.pdbx_description
1 polymer ?
#
loop_
_entity_poly.entity_id
_entity_poly.type
_entity_poly.pdbx_seq_one_letter_code
_entity_poly.pdbx_strand_id
1 'polypeptide(L)'
;MSTSDHFRSDRWHIRYVAETGSTNTDLLAEAETVPDRTVLRTGHQTAGRGRLDRRWDAPPGANLLVSIMFRDVPDAGEAVRRVGLAVAHAAREVAGVDARLKWPNDVIVDGAKLAGVLAQRAPNGAVVVGTGVNLGWAPDG
;
A
#
# COMPACT_ATOMS: atom_id res chain seq x y z
N MET A 1 13.90 18.51 -10.77
CA MET A 1 14.53 18.43 -9.44
C MET A 1 13.79 17.38 -8.64
N SER A 2 14.38 16.19 -8.44
CA SER A 2 13.75 15.09 -7.70
C SER A 2 14.21 15.19 -6.24
N THR A 3 13.33 15.63 -5.35
CA THR A 3 13.55 15.60 -3.89
C THR A 3 13.05 14.25 -3.37
N SER A 4 13.93 13.26 -3.40
CA SER A 4 13.69 11.95 -2.79
C SER A 4 14.07 12.02 -1.32
N ASP A 5 13.09 12.28 -0.46
CA ASP A 5 13.32 12.23 0.99
C ASP A 5 13.39 10.78 1.46
N HIS A 6 14.47 10.46 2.18
CA HIS A 6 14.73 9.13 2.73
C HIS A 6 14.64 9.20 4.26
N PHE A 7 13.63 8.53 4.83
CA PHE A 7 13.54 8.34 6.28
C PHE A 7 13.99 6.93 6.64
N ARG A 8 14.98 6.81 7.53
CA ARG A 8 15.47 5.53 8.05
C ARG A 8 15.09 5.41 9.52
N SER A 9 14.31 4.39 9.86
CA SER A 9 14.40 3.77 11.19
C SER A 9 15.19 2.48 11.04
N ASP A 10 15.80 1.96 12.10
CA ASP A 10 16.72 0.79 12.02
C ASP A 10 16.14 -0.47 11.35
N ARG A 11 14.83 -0.50 11.06
CA ARG A 11 14.13 -1.60 10.38
C ARG A 11 13.38 -1.24 9.10
N TRP A 12 13.24 0.04 8.73
CA TRP A 12 12.40 0.46 7.60
C TRP A 12 13.15 1.39 6.65
N HIS A 13 13.01 1.13 5.35
CA HIS A 13 13.64 1.91 4.28
C HIS A 13 12.55 2.63 3.48
N ILE A 14 12.24 3.87 3.84
CA ILE A 14 11.13 4.62 3.24
C ILE A 14 11.63 5.53 2.13
N ARG A 15 11.02 5.42 0.95
CA ARG A 15 11.23 6.29 -0.20
C ARG A 15 9.94 6.96 -0.63
N TYR A 16 10.07 8.19 -1.12
CA TYR A 16 9.00 8.92 -1.77
C TYR A 16 9.35 9.23 -3.22
N VAL A 17 8.36 9.07 -4.11
CA VAL A 17 8.39 9.57 -5.49
C VAL A 17 7.15 10.45 -5.73
N ALA A 18 7.28 11.49 -6.56
CA ALA A 18 6.14 12.37 -6.83
C ALA A 18 5.02 11.64 -7.57
N GLU A 19 5.40 10.84 -8.57
CA GLU A 19 4.50 10.10 -9.45
C GLU A 19 5.15 8.77 -9.87
N THR A 20 4.32 7.74 -10.08
CA THR A 20 4.71 6.49 -10.73
C THR A 20 3.50 5.88 -11.46
N GLY A 21 3.71 4.86 -12.29
CA GLY A 21 2.62 3.99 -12.73
C GLY A 21 1.97 3.26 -11.55
N SER A 22 2.75 2.55 -10.73
CA SER A 22 2.26 1.78 -9.58
C SER A 22 3.39 1.48 -8.62
N THR A 23 3.25 1.84 -7.35
CA THR A 23 4.24 1.55 -6.30
C THR A 23 4.50 0.05 -6.18
N ASN A 24 3.50 -0.79 -6.46
CA ASN A 24 3.66 -2.24 -6.44
C ASN A 24 4.55 -2.73 -7.59
N THR A 25 4.34 -2.18 -8.80
CA THR A 25 5.10 -2.57 -9.99
C THR A 25 6.57 -2.22 -9.81
N ASP A 26 6.84 -1.01 -9.32
CA ASP A 26 8.20 -0.54 -9.12
C ASP A 26 8.93 -1.38 -8.07
N LEU A 27 8.30 -1.63 -6.92
CA LEU A 27 8.92 -2.40 -5.85
C LEU A 27 9.12 -3.89 -6.23
N LEU A 28 8.25 -4.45 -7.07
CA LEU A 28 8.43 -5.78 -7.63
C LEU A 28 9.65 -5.84 -8.56
N ALA A 29 9.86 -4.81 -9.39
CA ALA A 29 11.01 -4.72 -10.29
C ALA A 29 12.34 -4.58 -9.53
N GLU A 30 12.29 -3.97 -8.35
CA GLU A 30 13.46 -3.77 -7.48
C GLU A 30 13.66 -4.90 -6.43
N ALA A 31 12.78 -5.90 -6.38
CA ALA A 31 12.69 -6.86 -5.27
C ALA A 31 13.97 -7.68 -5.01
N GLU A 32 14.86 -7.81 -5.99
CA GLU A 32 16.14 -8.50 -5.82
C GLU A 32 17.21 -7.63 -5.17
N THR A 33 17.14 -6.31 -5.36
CA THR A 33 18.22 -5.39 -4.99
C THR A 33 17.91 -4.57 -3.74
N VAL A 34 16.64 -4.36 -3.41
CA VAL A 34 16.26 -3.54 -2.24
C VAL A 34 16.22 -4.36 -0.94
N PRO A 35 16.52 -3.75 0.22
CA PRO A 35 16.41 -4.44 1.51
C PRO A 35 14.98 -4.89 1.84
N ASP A 36 14.84 -5.91 2.69
CA ASP A 36 13.56 -6.23 3.34
C ASP A 36 12.96 -4.98 4.03
N ARG A 37 11.63 -4.89 4.11
CA ARG A 37 10.91 -3.72 4.68
C ARG A 37 11.22 -2.40 3.97
N THR A 38 11.54 -2.46 2.67
CA THR A 38 11.52 -1.28 1.82
C THR A 38 10.06 -0.84 1.59
N VAL A 39 9.83 0.46 1.77
CA VAL A 39 8.54 1.12 1.60
C VAL A 39 8.67 2.15 0.49
N LEU A 40 7.78 2.09 -0.48
CA LEU A 40 7.66 3.09 -1.55
C LEU A 40 6.31 3.76 -1.45
N ARG A 41 6.31 5.07 -1.21
CA ARG A 41 5.10 5.91 -1.26
C ARG A 41 5.18 6.82 -2.48
N THR A 42 4.02 7.11 -3.07
CA THR A 42 3.90 8.11 -4.13
C THR A 42 2.86 9.18 -3.81
N GLY A 43 3.01 10.35 -4.43
CA GLY A 43 1.96 11.37 -4.48
C GLY A 43 0.84 11.05 -5.45
N HIS A 44 1.14 10.29 -6.51
CA HIS A 44 0.17 9.91 -7.54
C HIS A 44 0.54 8.58 -8.24
N GLN A 45 -0.48 7.81 -8.64
CA GLN A 45 -0.33 6.63 -9.49
C GLN A 45 -1.12 6.80 -10.78
N THR A 46 -0.45 6.76 -11.93
CA THR A 46 -1.10 6.87 -13.25
C THR A 46 -1.69 5.54 -13.73
N ALA A 47 -1.25 4.41 -13.15
CA ALA A 47 -1.68 3.05 -13.48
C ALA A 47 -1.88 2.19 -12.22
N GLY A 48 -2.47 2.80 -11.18
CA GLY A 48 -2.71 2.14 -9.90
C GLY A 48 -3.57 0.88 -10.05
N ARG A 49 -3.19 -0.19 -9.33
CA ARG A 49 -3.79 -1.52 -9.47
C ARG A 49 -4.56 -1.94 -8.22
N GLY A 50 -5.72 -2.54 -8.45
CA GLY A 50 -6.47 -3.32 -7.49
C GLY A 50 -6.52 -4.80 -7.89
N ARG A 51 -7.28 -5.61 -7.13
CA ARG A 51 -7.54 -7.01 -7.47
C ARG A 51 -8.47 -7.13 -8.67
N LEU A 52 -8.38 -8.26 -9.38
CA LEU A 52 -9.24 -8.63 -10.51
C LEU A 52 -9.20 -7.55 -11.61
N ASP A 53 -8.00 -7.07 -11.93
CA ASP A 53 -7.72 -6.05 -12.93
C ASP A 53 -8.45 -4.71 -12.76
N ARG A 54 -9.03 -4.47 -11.58
CA ARG A 54 -9.59 -3.17 -11.22
C ARG A 54 -8.48 -2.15 -11.04
N ARG A 55 -8.77 -0.88 -11.33
CA ARG A 55 -7.85 0.22 -11.06
C ARG A 55 -8.03 0.76 -9.64
N TRP A 56 -6.93 1.23 -9.07
CA TRP A 56 -6.95 2.11 -7.91
C TRP A 56 -6.63 3.52 -8.40
N ASP A 57 -7.65 4.37 -8.44
CA ASP A 57 -7.53 5.76 -8.86
C ASP A 57 -7.47 6.68 -7.63
N ALA A 58 -6.80 7.83 -7.77
CA ALA A 58 -6.83 8.92 -6.81
C ALA A 58 -6.21 10.18 -7.45
N PRO A 59 -6.83 11.36 -7.28
CA PRO A 59 -6.19 12.62 -7.63
C PRO A 59 -4.83 12.77 -6.92
N PRO A 60 -3.85 13.47 -7.52
CA PRO A 60 -2.55 13.71 -6.90
C PRO A 60 -2.67 14.27 -5.48
N GLY A 61 -1.96 13.65 -4.53
CA GLY A 61 -1.91 14.08 -3.13
C GLY A 61 -3.15 13.78 -2.30
N ALA A 62 -4.23 13.26 -2.89
CA ALA A 62 -5.50 13.07 -2.18
C ALA A 62 -5.49 11.89 -1.21
N ASN A 63 -4.73 10.83 -1.53
CA ASN A 63 -4.76 9.54 -0.83
C ASN A 63 -3.37 9.05 -0.45
N LEU A 64 -3.31 8.13 0.52
CA LEU A 64 -2.08 7.41 0.83
C LEU A 64 -1.93 6.24 -0.15
N LEU A 65 -0.89 6.30 -0.98
CA LEU A 65 -0.55 5.30 -1.97
C LEU A 65 0.84 4.74 -1.63
N VAL A 66 0.89 3.52 -1.09
CA VAL A 66 2.11 2.96 -0.53
C VAL A 66 2.24 1.46 -0.79
N SER A 67 3.45 0.99 -1.08
CA SER A 67 3.79 -0.42 -1.14
C SER A 67 4.92 -0.77 -0.18
N ILE A 68 4.85 -1.97 0.39
CA ILE A 68 5.85 -2.50 1.33
C ILE A 68 6.33 -3.86 0.82
N MET A 69 7.64 -4.07 0.76
CA MET A 69 8.22 -5.38 0.42
C MET A 69 8.59 -6.17 1.68
N PHE A 70 8.20 -7.45 1.70
CA PHE A 70 8.55 -8.42 2.73
C PHE A 70 9.23 -9.64 2.12
N ARG A 71 10.35 -10.09 2.70
CA ARG A 71 11.06 -11.32 2.29
C ARG A 71 10.58 -12.57 3.05
N ASP A 72 10.20 -12.41 4.31
CA ASP A 72 9.79 -13.51 5.19
C ASP A 72 8.31 -13.39 5.57
N VAL A 73 7.44 -13.96 4.73
CA VAL A 73 6.01 -14.11 5.01
C VAL A 73 5.54 -15.51 4.61
N PRO A 74 4.66 -16.16 5.40
CA PRO A 74 4.17 -17.50 5.09
C PRO A 74 3.51 -17.57 3.71
N ASP A 75 2.59 -16.65 3.43
CA ASP A 75 1.92 -16.51 2.15
C ASP A 75 1.44 -15.07 1.90
N ALA A 76 1.10 -14.77 0.64
CA ALA A 76 0.64 -13.43 0.24
C ALA A 76 -0.71 -13.05 0.88
N GLY A 77 -1.60 -14.01 1.10
CA GLY A 77 -2.87 -13.81 1.78
C GLY A 77 -2.71 -13.46 3.26
N GLU A 78 -1.75 -14.08 3.95
CA GLU A 78 -1.39 -13.70 5.33
C GLU A 78 -0.84 -12.26 5.38
N ALA A 79 0.02 -11.89 4.43
CA ALA A 79 0.52 -10.52 4.33
C ALA A 79 -0.62 -9.50 4.11
N VAL A 80 -1.58 -9.81 3.23
CA VAL A 80 -2.78 -8.99 3.01
C VAL A 80 -3.58 -8.82 4.30
N ARG A 81 -3.86 -9.89 5.04
CA ARG A 81 -4.62 -9.83 6.29
C ARG A 81 -3.93 -8.97 7.35
N ARG A 82 -2.63 -9.19 7.56
CA ARG A 82 -1.84 -8.43 8.55
C ARG A 82 -1.79 -6.94 8.21
N VAL A 83 -1.52 -6.60 6.96
CA VAL A 83 -1.49 -5.20 6.50
C VAL A 83 -2.88 -4.58 6.59
N GLY A 84 -3.94 -5.28 6.19
CA GLY A 84 -5.31 -4.79 6.33
C GLY A 84 -5.73 -4.53 7.79
N LEU A 85 -5.35 -5.42 8.72
CA LEU A 85 -5.55 -5.21 10.15
C LEU A 85 -4.75 -4.01 10.67
N ALA A 86 -3.50 -3.85 10.23
CA ALA A 86 -2.67 -2.72 10.61
C ALA A 86 -3.26 -1.39 10.12
N VAL A 87 -3.79 -1.33 8.89
CA VAL A 87 -4.49 -0.15 8.36
C VAL A 87 -5.75 0.15 9.18
N ALA A 88 -6.58 -0.85 9.49
CA ALA A 88 -7.76 -0.66 10.32
C ALA A 88 -7.40 -0.17 11.74
N HIS A 89 -6.33 -0.69 12.33
CA HIS A 89 -5.81 -0.23 13.61
C HIS A 89 -5.32 1.22 13.55
N ALA A 90 -4.49 1.55 12.56
CA ALA A 90 -3.98 2.91 12.37
C ALA A 90 -5.13 3.93 12.13
N ALA A 91 -6.15 3.56 11.37
CA ALA A 91 -7.31 4.42 11.15
C ALA A 91 -8.10 4.70 12.45
N ARG A 92 -8.26 3.68 13.31
CA ARG A 92 -8.86 3.86 14.64
C ARG A 92 -8.02 4.77 15.53
N GLU A 93 -6.71 4.58 15.55
CA GLU A 93 -5.81 5.36 16.42
C GLU A 93 -5.62 6.81 15.96
N VAL A 94 -5.44 7.02 14.65
CA VAL A 94 -5.08 8.33 14.10
C VAL A 94 -6.31 9.18 13.79
N ALA A 95 -7.39 8.56 13.29
CA ALA A 95 -8.59 9.28 12.84
C ALA A 95 -9.83 9.02 13.71
N GLY A 96 -9.79 8.11 14.68
CA GLY A 96 -10.92 7.84 15.58
C GLY A 96 -12.13 7.18 14.91
N VAL A 97 -11.98 6.65 13.69
CA VAL A 97 -13.06 5.99 12.94
C VAL A 97 -13.12 4.50 13.24
N ASP A 98 -14.31 3.90 13.27
CA ASP A 98 -14.49 2.44 13.47
C ASP A 98 -14.14 1.64 12.20
N ALA A 99 -12.86 1.66 11.85
CA ALA A 99 -12.34 0.93 10.70
C ALA A 99 -12.25 -0.57 11.00
N ARG A 100 -12.73 -1.39 10.05
CA ARG A 100 -12.75 -2.86 10.16
C ARG A 100 -12.21 -3.51 8.90
N LEU A 101 -11.53 -4.64 9.05
CA LEU A 101 -11.14 -5.47 7.91
C LEU A 101 -12.37 -6.21 7.37
N LYS A 102 -12.82 -5.84 6.17
CA LYS A 102 -13.71 -6.65 5.35
C LYS A 102 -12.86 -7.69 4.62
N TRP A 103 -13.02 -8.95 5.04
CA TRP A 103 -12.22 -10.04 4.51
C TRP A 103 -12.38 -10.17 2.98
N PRO A 104 -11.29 -10.45 2.23
CA PRO A 104 -9.94 -10.68 2.70
C PRO A 104 -9.04 -9.44 2.75
N ASN A 105 -9.40 -8.33 2.09
CA ASN A 105 -8.40 -7.37 1.63
C ASN A 105 -8.85 -5.90 1.61
N ASP A 106 -10.07 -5.61 2.07
CA ASP A 106 -10.61 -4.25 2.07
C ASP A 106 -10.79 -3.78 3.51
N VAL A 107 -10.44 -2.53 3.80
CA VAL A 107 -10.79 -1.89 5.08
C VAL A 107 -12.00 -1.02 4.85
N ILE A 108 -12.97 -1.10 5.74
CA ILE A 108 -14.24 -0.38 5.64
C ILE A 108 -14.48 0.48 6.88
N VAL A 109 -15.22 1.57 6.69
CA VAL A 109 -15.79 2.44 7.73
C VAL A 109 -17.24 2.69 7.33
N ASP A 110 -18.19 2.53 8.25
CA ASP A 110 -19.63 2.76 8.01
C ASP A 110 -20.19 2.06 6.75
N GLY A 111 -19.67 0.86 6.46
CA GLY A 111 -20.05 0.06 5.29
C GLY A 111 -19.39 0.47 3.97
N ALA A 112 -18.74 1.62 3.91
CA ALA A 112 -18.01 2.13 2.75
C ALA A 112 -16.52 1.73 2.78
N LYS A 113 -15.88 1.69 1.61
CA LYS A 113 -14.48 1.28 1.49
C LYS A 113 -13.52 2.43 1.84
N LEU A 114 -12.73 2.22 2.89
CA LEU A 114 -11.64 3.10 3.30
C LEU A 114 -10.33 2.76 2.58
N ALA A 115 -9.97 1.48 2.51
CA ALA A 115 -8.70 1.05 1.94
C ALA A 115 -8.80 -0.25 1.16
N GLY A 116 -7.88 -0.45 0.23
CA GLY A 116 -7.67 -1.71 -0.47
C GLY A 116 -6.23 -2.18 -0.32
N VAL A 117 -6.06 -3.47 -0.08
CA VAL A 117 -4.75 -4.12 0.05
C VAL A 117 -4.57 -5.13 -1.09
N LEU A 118 -3.40 -5.09 -1.74
CA LEU A 118 -3.03 -5.94 -2.87
C LEU A 118 -1.62 -6.50 -2.65
N ALA A 119 -1.51 -7.82 -2.45
CA ALA A 119 -0.21 -8.49 -2.43
C ALA A 119 0.11 -9.12 -3.79
N GLN A 120 1.36 -8.99 -4.20
CA GLN A 120 1.93 -9.63 -5.39
C GLN A 120 3.28 -10.25 -5.01
N ARG A 121 3.62 -11.39 -5.62
CA ARG A 121 4.87 -12.11 -5.34
C ARG A 121 5.87 -11.87 -6.47
N ALA A 122 7.11 -11.54 -6.11
CA ALA A 122 8.24 -11.42 -7.02
C ALA A 122 8.82 -12.83 -7.35
N PRO A 123 9.58 -12.98 -8.45
CA PRO A 123 10.21 -14.25 -8.82
C PRO A 123 11.11 -14.83 -7.72
N ASN A 124 11.81 -13.97 -6.97
CA ASN A 124 12.68 -14.37 -5.86
C ASN A 124 11.93 -14.73 -4.56
N GLY A 125 10.59 -14.79 -4.60
CA GLY A 125 9.75 -15.15 -3.46
C GLY A 125 9.34 -13.98 -2.57
N ALA A 126 9.93 -12.78 -2.71
CA ALA A 126 9.49 -11.62 -1.92
C ALA A 126 8.02 -11.27 -2.23
N VAL A 127 7.32 -10.74 -1.23
CA VAL A 127 5.92 -10.29 -1.35
C VAL A 127 5.87 -8.78 -1.20
N VAL A 128 5.32 -8.11 -2.23
CA VAL A 128 5.06 -6.67 -2.22
C VAL A 128 3.57 -6.47 -1.92
N VAL A 129 3.28 -5.73 -0.86
CA VAL A 129 1.92 -5.42 -0.42
C VAL A 129 1.64 -3.94 -0.64
N GLY A 130 0.83 -3.66 -1.66
CA GLY A 130 0.33 -2.33 -1.99
C GLY A 130 -0.92 -2.02 -1.19
N THR A 131 -1.00 -0.81 -0.69
CA THR A 131 -2.10 -0.29 0.11
C THR A 131 -2.49 1.09 -0.42
N GLY A 132 -3.72 1.21 -0.86
CA GLY A 132 -4.36 2.50 -1.12
C GLY A 132 -5.33 2.81 0.01
N VAL A 133 -5.21 4.00 0.62
CA VAL A 133 -6.12 4.48 1.67
C VAL A 133 -6.72 5.81 1.27
N ASN A 134 -8.05 5.87 1.25
CA ASN A 134 -8.81 7.09 1.01
C ASN A 134 -8.63 8.04 2.21
N LEU A 135 -8.14 9.26 1.96
CA LEU A 135 -7.93 10.28 2.99
C LEU A 135 -8.74 11.54 2.69
N GLY A 136 -8.44 12.20 1.57
CA GLY A 136 -9.15 13.39 1.10
C GLY A 136 -10.07 13.14 -0.09
N TRP A 137 -10.07 11.93 -0.63
CA TRP A 137 -10.89 11.56 -1.79
C TRP A 137 -11.24 10.07 -1.79
N ALA A 138 -12.46 9.76 -2.24
CA ALA A 138 -12.91 8.42 -2.60
C ALA A 138 -13.71 8.51 -3.89
N PRO A 139 -13.72 7.46 -4.74
CA PRO A 139 -14.60 7.41 -5.90
C PRO A 139 -16.06 7.32 -5.45
N ASP A 140 -16.99 7.78 -6.30
CA ASP A 140 -18.42 7.62 -6.05
C ASP A 140 -18.81 6.13 -6.02
N GLY A 141 -19.48 5.70 -4.95
CA GLY A 141 -19.98 4.33 -4.74
C GLY A 141 -19.66 3.75 -3.37
#